data_AF-A0A0F5EZF1-F1
#
_entry.id   AF-A0A0F5EZF1-F1
#
_cell.length_a   1.000
_cell.length_b   1.000
_cell.length_c   1.000
_cell.angle_alpha   90.00
_cell.angle_beta   90.00
_cell.angle_gamma   90.00
#
_symmetry.space_group_name_H-M   'P 1'
#
loop_
_entity.id
_entity.type
_entity.pdbx_description
1 polymer ?
#
loop_
_entity_poly.entity_id
_entity_poly.type
_entity_poly.pdbx_seq_one_letter_code
_entity_poly.pdbx_strand_id
1 'polypeptide(L)' 'MAKAIRSRRTKIKPFEPEILPNWEQLVKAIKDAELYLGFAKNYLHNGHLKGAVDALKSIKSSATKGLKVKKGGSNE' A
#
# COMPACT_ATOMS: atom_id res chain seq x y z
N MET A 1 -35.53 34.25 13.20
CA MET A 1 -34.47 33.27 13.52
C MET A 1 -33.71 32.94 12.24
N ALA A 2 -32.53 33.54 12.01
CA ALA A 2 -31.77 33.37 10.77
C ALA A 2 -30.88 32.11 10.86
N LYS A 3 -31.06 31.17 9.92
CA LYS A 3 -30.34 29.90 9.87
C LYS A 3 -28.96 30.13 9.23
N ALA A 4 -27.91 30.03 10.02
CA ALA A 4 -26.54 30.17 9.55
C ALA A 4 -26.17 29.02 8.59
N ILE A 5 -25.85 29.37 7.34
CA ILE A 5 -25.34 28.45 6.33
C ILE A 5 -23.88 28.14 6.66
N ARG A 6 -23.61 26.99 7.30
CA ARG A 6 -22.25 26.49 7.51
C ARG A 6 -21.65 26.09 6.17
N SER A 7 -20.84 26.95 5.56
CA SER A 7 -20.03 26.58 4.39
C SER A 7 -19.05 25.48 4.79
N ARG A 8 -19.20 24.27 4.25
CA ARG A 8 -18.22 23.21 4.37
C ARG A 8 -17.08 23.55 3.41
N ARG A 9 -15.97 24.11 3.92
CA ARG A 9 -14.71 24.17 3.15
C ARG A 9 -14.28 22.73 2.87
N THR A 10 -14.48 22.25 1.65
CA THR A 10 -13.83 21.03 1.15
C THR A 10 -12.33 21.30 1.17
N LYS A 11 -11.60 20.67 2.10
CA LYS A 11 -10.14 20.67 2.10
C LYS A 11 -9.67 19.99 0.81
N ILE A 12 -9.34 20.79 -0.20
CA ILE A 12 -8.69 20.31 -1.41
C ILE A 12 -7.32 19.81 -0.96
N LYS A 13 -7.10 18.49 -1.00
CA LYS A 13 -5.79 17.93 -0.69
C LYS A 13 -4.83 18.41 -1.79
N PRO A 14 -3.67 19.00 -1.44
CA PRO A 14 -2.69 19.41 -2.42
C PRO A 14 -2.28 18.21 -3.28
N PHE A 15 -2.20 18.43 -4.60
CA PHE A 15 -1.69 17.44 -5.54
C PHE A 15 -0.21 17.22 -5.23
N GLU A 16 0.12 16.06 -4.66
CA GLU A 16 1.49 15.65 -4.47
C GLU A 16 1.91 14.87 -5.72
N PRO A 17 2.99 15.27 -6.42
CA PRO A 17 3.48 14.50 -7.56
C PRO A 17 3.80 13.08 -7.08
N GLU A 18 3.27 12.10 -7.80
CA GLU A 18 3.44 10.69 -7.47
C GLU A 18 4.90 10.31 -7.73
N ILE A 19 5.72 10.33 -6.66
CA ILE A 19 7.13 9.98 -6.77
C ILE A 19 7.19 8.48 -7.06
N LEU A 20 7.63 8.14 -8.26
CA LEU A 20 7.75 6.75 -8.67
C LEU A 20 8.85 6.05 -7.85
N PRO A 21 8.59 4.82 -7.35
CA PRO A 21 9.60 4.02 -6.67
C PRO A 21 10.77 3.68 -7.60
N ASN A 22 11.96 3.53 -7.01
CA ASN A 22 13.15 3.14 -7.76
C ASN A 22 13.01 1.71 -8.32
N TRP A 23 13.74 1.40 -9.39
CA TRP A 23 13.79 0.07 -10.03
C TRP A 23 14.03 -1.06 -9.02
N GLU A 24 14.99 -0.89 -8.11
CA GLU A 24 15.29 -1.91 -7.09
C GLU A 24 14.12 -2.16 -6.13
N GLN A 25 13.34 -1.11 -5.80
CA GLN A 25 12.16 -1.25 -4.95
C GLN A 25 11.05 -2.02 -5.69
N LEU A 26 10.88 -1.77 -6.99
CA LEU A 26 9.94 -2.51 -7.83
C LEU A 26 10.34 -3.98 -7.96
N VAL A 27 11.61 -4.27 -8.28
CA VAL A 27 12.11 -5.65 -8.38
C VAL A 27 11.94 -6.40 -7.06
N LYS A 28 12.26 -5.75 -5.93
CA LYS A 28 12.07 -6.35 -4.61
C LYS A 28 10.58 -6.63 -4.32
N ALA A 29 9.71 -5.66 -4.59
CA ALA A 29 8.28 -5.83 -4.37
C ALA A 29 7.68 -6.96 -5.21
N ILE A 30 8.14 -7.12 -6.46
CA ILE A 30 7.74 -8.23 -7.34
C ILE A 30 8.20 -9.57 -6.76
N LYS A 31 9.47 -9.70 -6.38
CA LYS A 31 10.00 -10.94 -5.76
C LYS A 31 9.26 -11.32 -4.48
N ASP A 32 8.99 -10.35 -3.61
CA ASP A 32 8.21 -10.58 -2.38
C ASP A 32 6.78 -11.03 -2.71
N ALA A 33 6.13 -10.42 -3.72
CA ALA A 33 4.79 -10.78 -4.13
C ALA A 33 4.73 -12.21 -4.70
N GLU A 34 5.70 -12.62 -5.50
CA GLU A 34 5.82 -13.98 -6.02
C GLU A 34 5.97 -15.02 -4.90
N LEU A 35 6.82 -14.72 -3.91
CA LEU A 35 7.02 -15.56 -2.73
C LEU A 35 5.70 -15.77 -1.95
N TYR A 36 5.02 -14.67 -1.60
CA TYR A 36 3.77 -14.75 -0.85
C TYR A 36 2.63 -15.38 -1.67
N LEU A 37 2.63 -15.21 -3.00
CA LEU A 37 1.69 -15.92 -3.87
C LEU A 37 1.94 -17.43 -3.83
N GLY A 38 3.20 -17.86 -3.81
CA GLY A 38 3.57 -19.27 -3.60
C GLY A 38 3.01 -19.81 -2.29
N PHE A 39 3.17 -19.08 -1.19
CA PHE A 39 2.58 -19.45 0.10
C PHE A 39 1.06 -19.49 0.05
N ALA A 40 0.40 -18.50 -0.56
CA ALA A 40 -1.06 -18.46 -0.67
C ALA A 40 -1.60 -19.69 -1.42
N LYS A 41 -0.98 -20.06 -2.54
CA LYS A 41 -1.32 -21.26 -3.31
C LYS A 41 -1.13 -22.53 -2.48
N ASN A 42 0.02 -22.65 -1.80
CA ASN A 42 0.30 -23.82 -0.96
C ASN A 42 -0.71 -23.92 0.20
N TYR A 43 -1.02 -22.82 0.89
CA TYR A 43 -2.02 -22.82 1.95
C TYR A 43 -3.42 -23.17 1.44
N LEU A 44 -3.80 -22.68 0.27
CA LEU A 44 -5.09 -23.03 -0.34
C LEU A 44 -5.17 -24.53 -0.66
N HIS A 45 -4.12 -25.11 -1.25
CA HIS A 45 -4.05 -26.55 -1.54
C HIS A 45 -4.12 -27.42 -0.28
N ASN A 46 -3.58 -26.95 0.84
CA ASN A 46 -3.59 -27.67 2.12
C ASN A 46 -4.81 -27.33 3.00
N GLY A 47 -5.80 -26.59 2.50
CA GLY A 47 -7.00 -26.22 3.26
C GLY A 47 -6.76 -25.18 4.37
N HIS A 48 -5.58 -24.57 4.43
CA HIS A 48 -5.20 -23.61 5.46
C HIS A 48 -5.64 -22.18 5.09
N LEU A 49 -6.97 -21.95 5.10
CA LEU A 49 -7.59 -20.71 4.62
C LEU A 49 -7.08 -19.44 5.31
N LYS A 50 -6.81 -19.50 6.63
CA LYS A 50 -6.25 -18.37 7.37
C LYS A 50 -4.85 -17.99 6.87
N GLY A 51 -3.99 -18.97 6.65
CA GLY A 51 -2.66 -18.77 6.09
C GLY A 51 -2.71 -18.18 4.68
N ALA A 52 -3.65 -18.63 3.84
CA ALA A 52 -3.85 -18.08 2.51
C ALA A 52 -4.26 -16.60 2.55
N VAL A 53 -5.19 -16.23 3.44
CA VAL A 53 -5.63 -14.84 3.63
C VAL A 53 -4.49 -13.96 4.11
N ASP A 54 -3.70 -14.43 5.08
CA ASP A 54 -2.58 -13.64 5.62
C ASP A 54 -1.46 -13.47 4.59
N ALA A 55 -1.17 -14.48 3.76
CA ALA A 55 -0.24 -14.35 2.64
C ALA A 55 -0.70 -13.28 1.62
N LEU A 56 -1.99 -13.26 1.27
CA LEU A 56 -2.55 -12.23 0.38
C LEU A 56 -2.46 -10.81 0.98
N LYS A 57 -2.67 -10.67 2.29
CA LYS A 57 -2.46 -9.38 2.98
C LYS A 57 -0.99 -8.95 2.94
N SER A 58 -0.05 -9.88 3.04
CA SER A 58 1.38 -9.60 2.93
C SER A 58 1.76 -9.11 1.53
N ILE A 59 1.18 -9.69 0.46
CA ILE A 59 1.34 -9.16 -0.92
C ILE A 59 0.92 -7.69 -0.99
N LYS A 60 -0.28 -7.37 -0.50
CA LYS A 60 -0.78 -5.99 -0.46
C LYS A 60 0.17 -5.08 0.32
N SER A 61 0.69 -5.54 1.46
CA SER A 61 1.62 -4.76 2.28
C SER A 61 2.96 -4.53 1.57
N SER A 62 3.56 -5.55 0.95
CA SER A 62 4.83 -5.39 0.21
C SER A 62 4.67 -4.44 -0.97
N ALA A 63 3.58 -4.58 -1.74
CA ALA A 63 3.28 -3.70 -2.86
C ALA A 63 3.01 -2.25 -2.45
N THR A 64 2.52 -1.98 -1.22
CA THR A 64 2.15 -0.62 -0.79
C THR A 64 3.15 0.04 0.14
N LYS A 65 3.90 -0.71 0.95
CA LYS A 65 4.93 -0.16 1.86
C LYS A 65 6.30 -0.09 1.20
N GLY A 66 6.68 -1.09 0.40
CA GLY A 66 7.98 -1.12 -0.29
C GLY A 66 8.12 -0.07 -1.39
N LEU A 67 6.99 0.38 -1.95
CA LEU A 67 6.92 1.39 -3.01
C LEU A 67 6.73 2.82 -2.50
N LYS A 68 6.62 3.03 -1.18
CA LYS A 68 6.59 4.39 -0.62
C LYS A 68 7.99 4.98 -0.74
N VAL A 69 8.13 5.94 -1.66
CA VAL A 69 9.31 6.79 -1.66
C VAL A 69 9.23 7.70 -0.43
N LYS A 70 10.26 7.65 0.42
CA LYS A 70 10.40 8.64 1.49
C LYS A 70 10.46 10.01 0.81
N LYS A 71 9.42 10.83 0.97
CA LYS A 71 9.60 12.28 0.83
C LYS A 71 10.70 12.66 1.81
N GLY A 72 11.83 13.10 1.29
CA GLY A 72 12.97 13.52 2.10
C GLY A 72 12.48 14.54 3.14
N GLY A 73 12.59 14.17 4.41
CA GLY A 73 12.59 15.16 5.46
C GLY A 73 13.95 15.82 5.42
N SER A 74 14.03 17.00 4.81
CA SER A 74 15.08 17.95 5.13
C SER A 74 14.85 18.38 6.58
N ASN A 75 15.65 17.82 7.50
CA ASN A 75 15.96 18.52 8.74
C ASN A 75 17.32 19.17 8.49
N GLU A 76 17.25 20.45 8.12
CA GLU A 76 18.32 21.42 8.33
C GLU A 76 18.32 21.84 9.81
#